data_AF-A0A813JVH3-F1
#
_entry.id   AF-A0A813JVH3-F1
#
_cell.length_a   1.000
_cell.length_b   1.000
_cell.length_c   1.000
_cell.angle_alpha   90.00
_cell.angle_beta   90.00
_cell.angle_gamma   90.00
#
_symmetry.space_group_name_H-M   'P 1'
#
loop_
_entity.id
_entity.type
_entity.pdbx_description
1 polymer ?
#
loop_
_entity_poly.entity_id
_entity_poly.type
_entity_poly.pdbx_seq_one_letter_code
_entity_poly.pdbx_strand_id
1 'polypeptide(L)'
;MASGIFALILFLLCDLAFGGTGQHCPWAHHWEWAGMFHVQEDAWLSWNVEKGENGEYANDGMKMVILGVNHSSLQTLADLEDMAEMLFHGNLMTGASGSVLLPGTAYLLNFSQDLWLSQFQIQAPTGGKLAFFTEHLPKEFENKLHYLMAADGHDVEPMEEESSMDCADIVDAGIEHVKEKKWAEVIGASFLTIIPSIFGIAVLTASFSKKLSSWGKQALQFAKSGACGVVFAAAIFLLMPESIELVKAGKESESLAAGVWGAAVIGGWFLGVLIDHSCSIVTYGCGLRNQLRMWSQKSTADVRPGILKSQRTAAPKIPR
;
A
#
# COMPACT_ATOMS: atom_id res chain seq x y z
N MET A 1 26.26 24.11 13.46
CA MET A 1 26.75 22.74 13.77
C MET A 1 25.63 21.74 14.09
N ALA A 2 24.36 22.15 14.26
CA ALA A 2 23.25 21.20 14.49
C ALA A 2 22.52 20.75 13.20
N SER A 3 22.76 21.38 12.04
CA SER A 3 22.10 21.04 10.77
C SER A 3 22.78 19.91 9.98
N GLY A 4 24.05 19.60 10.28
CA GLY A 4 24.81 18.56 9.56
C GLY A 4 24.61 17.15 10.12
N ILE A 5 24.24 17.03 11.40
CA ILE A 5 24.09 15.73 12.08
C ILE A 5 22.74 15.06 11.72
N PHE A 6 21.70 15.85 11.45
CA PHE A 6 20.39 15.32 11.02
C PHE A 6 20.43 14.76 9.58
N ALA A 7 21.24 15.34 8.69
CA ALA A 7 21.39 14.85 7.32
C ALA A 7 22.23 13.55 7.25
N LEU A 8 23.18 13.37 8.16
CA LEU A 8 24.01 12.16 8.21
C LEU A 8 23.26 10.93 8.77
N ILE A 9 22.32 11.14 9.70
CA ILE A 9 21.48 10.05 10.24
C ILE A 9 20.44 9.59 9.21
N LEU A 10 19.97 10.49 8.33
CA LEU A 10 19.03 10.13 7.25
C LEU A 10 19.71 9.39 6.09
N PHE A 11 21.00 9.66 5.82
CA PHE A 11 21.78 8.95 4.81
C PHE A 11 22.25 7.56 5.29
N LEU A 12 22.63 7.41 6.57
CA LEU A 12 23.07 6.11 7.10
C LEU A 12 21.96 5.06 7.26
N LEU A 13 20.68 5.48 7.26
CA LEU A 13 19.55 4.55 7.21
C LEU A 13 19.20 4.11 5.77
N CYS A 14 19.74 4.79 4.75
CA CYS A 14 19.49 4.48 3.35
C CYS A 14 20.44 3.37 2.83
N ASP A 15 21.70 3.36 3.28
CA ASP A 15 22.71 2.40 2.80
C ASP A 15 22.59 0.98 3.40
N LEU A 16 21.80 0.78 4.45
CA LEU A 16 21.51 -0.55 5.01
C LEU A 16 20.36 -1.28 4.28
N ALA A 17 19.73 -0.65 3.28
CA ALA A 17 18.61 -1.21 2.53
C ALA A 17 18.95 -1.65 1.09
N PHE A 18 20.15 -1.34 0.58
CA PHE A 18 20.56 -1.72 -0.79
C PHE A 18 21.54 -2.88 -0.78
N GLY A 19 21.00 -4.05 -0.42
CA GLY A 19 21.59 -5.36 -0.71
C GLY A 19 20.62 -6.18 -1.55
N GLY A 20 20.25 -5.70 -2.74
CA GLY A 20 19.41 -6.43 -3.69
C GLY A 20 20.26 -6.94 -4.84
N THR A 21 20.65 -8.20 -4.77
CA THR A 21 21.11 -8.97 -5.94
C THR A 21 20.03 -8.92 -7.02
N GLY A 22 20.40 -8.75 -8.30
CA GLY A 22 19.45 -8.64 -9.40
C GLY A 22 18.36 -9.72 -9.36
N GLN A 23 17.10 -9.30 -9.30
CA GLN A 23 15.96 -10.19 -9.36
C GLN A 23 15.76 -10.64 -10.81
N HIS A 24 16.30 -11.81 -11.12
CA HIS A 24 15.66 -12.76 -12.03
C HIS A 24 14.21 -12.97 -11.56
N CYS A 25 13.23 -13.16 -12.46
CA CYS A 25 11.91 -13.65 -12.03
C CYS A 25 12.11 -14.90 -11.16
N PRO A 26 11.77 -14.87 -9.86
CA PRO A 26 11.90 -16.05 -9.01
C PRO A 26 11.02 -17.19 -9.54
N TRP A 27 9.93 -16.83 -10.22
CA TRP A 27 8.79 -17.68 -10.54
C TRP A 27 8.80 -18.36 -11.91
N ALA A 28 9.98 -18.68 -12.45
CA ALA A 28 10.05 -19.66 -13.54
C ALA A 28 9.88 -21.08 -12.98
N HIS A 29 8.82 -21.30 -12.22
CA HIS A 29 8.47 -22.61 -11.69
C HIS A 29 7.72 -23.42 -12.75
N HIS A 30 7.66 -24.73 -12.54
CA HIS A 30 6.96 -25.63 -13.44
C HIS A 30 5.44 -25.70 -13.18
N TRP A 31 4.92 -24.84 -12.30
CA TRP A 31 3.50 -24.67 -12.03
C TRP A 31 3.05 -23.25 -12.38
N GLU A 32 1.81 -23.11 -12.82
CA GLU A 32 1.19 -21.83 -13.16
C GLU A 32 0.37 -21.25 -12.01
N TRP A 33 0.03 -22.05 -11.00
CA TRP A 33 -0.78 -21.59 -9.88
C TRP A 33 -0.46 -22.38 -8.61
N ALA A 34 -0.51 -21.69 -7.48
CA ALA A 34 -0.51 -22.31 -6.17
C ALA A 34 -1.51 -21.64 -5.23
N GLY A 35 -2.13 -22.43 -4.35
CA GLY A 35 -3.13 -21.90 -3.42
C GLY A 35 -3.31 -22.76 -2.18
N MET A 36 -3.71 -22.12 -1.09
CA MET A 36 -3.95 -22.76 0.20
C MET A 36 -5.41 -22.75 0.60
N PHE A 37 -5.92 -23.89 1.06
CA PHE A 37 -7.31 -24.05 1.45
C PHE A 37 -7.43 -24.53 2.89
N HIS A 38 -8.51 -24.08 3.54
CA HIS A 38 -8.90 -24.62 4.83
C HIS A 38 -9.85 -25.78 4.62
N VAL A 39 -9.58 -26.90 5.30
CA VAL A 39 -10.42 -28.09 5.24
C VAL A 39 -11.37 -28.05 6.43
N GLN A 40 -12.66 -27.86 6.15
CA GLN A 40 -13.72 -27.86 7.17
C GLN A 40 -13.95 -29.28 7.73
N GLU A 41 -14.88 -29.41 8.67
CA GLU A 41 -15.33 -30.73 9.14
C GLU A 41 -15.91 -31.50 7.94
N ASP A 42 -15.52 -32.77 7.80
CA ASP A 42 -15.58 -33.62 6.58
C ASP A 42 -14.34 -33.52 5.68
N ALA A 43 -13.41 -34.45 5.93
CA ALA A 43 -12.08 -34.61 5.33
C ALA A 43 -12.04 -34.82 3.79
N TRP A 44 -13.14 -34.69 3.07
CA TRP A 44 -13.18 -34.98 1.62
C TRP A 44 -13.42 -33.71 0.82
N LEU A 45 -12.52 -33.46 -0.12
CA LEU A 45 -12.68 -32.41 -1.13
C LEU A 45 -12.78 -33.05 -2.51
N SER A 46 -13.44 -32.36 -3.44
CA SER A 46 -13.55 -32.75 -4.83
C SER A 46 -12.83 -31.73 -5.68
N TRP A 47 -11.79 -32.17 -6.41
CA TRP A 47 -11.17 -31.41 -7.46
C TRP A 47 -11.87 -31.69 -8.78
N ASN A 48 -12.51 -30.67 -9.35
CA ASN A 48 -13.31 -30.77 -10.57
C ASN A 48 -12.57 -30.10 -11.73
N VAL A 49 -12.65 -30.74 -12.89
CA VAL A 49 -12.10 -30.23 -14.15
C VAL A 49 -13.19 -30.41 -15.19
N GLU A 50 -13.70 -29.31 -15.74
CA GLU A 50 -14.75 -29.32 -16.75
C GLU A 50 -14.22 -29.06 -18.15
N LYS A 51 -14.94 -29.57 -19.14
CA LYS A 51 -14.77 -29.14 -20.53
C LYS A 51 -15.29 -27.71 -20.72
N GLY A 52 -14.58 -26.96 -21.55
CA GLY A 52 -15.00 -25.64 -21.98
C GLY A 52 -16.25 -25.67 -22.86
N GLU A 53 -16.71 -24.49 -23.27
CA GLU A 53 -17.89 -24.33 -24.13
C GLU A 53 -17.76 -25.03 -25.49
N ASN A 54 -16.52 -25.22 -25.97
CA ASN A 54 -16.21 -25.94 -27.20
C ASN A 54 -16.38 -27.47 -27.07
N GLY A 55 -16.64 -28.00 -25.87
CA GLY A 55 -16.74 -29.44 -25.63
C GLY A 55 -15.40 -30.16 -25.58
N GLU A 56 -14.31 -29.43 -25.31
CA GLU A 56 -12.95 -29.96 -25.11
C GLU A 56 -12.39 -29.43 -23.79
N TYR A 57 -11.43 -30.14 -23.20
CA TYR A 57 -10.67 -29.60 -22.06
C TYR A 57 -9.63 -28.61 -22.56
N ALA A 58 -9.23 -27.65 -21.71
CA ALA A 58 -8.12 -26.74 -22.05
C ALA A 58 -6.80 -27.49 -22.27
N ASN A 59 -6.61 -28.64 -21.62
CA ASN A 59 -5.49 -29.56 -21.82
C ASN A 59 -5.93 -31.02 -21.52
N ASP A 60 -5.13 -32.01 -21.90
CA ASP A 60 -5.44 -33.44 -21.71
C ASP A 60 -5.21 -33.95 -20.27
N GLY A 61 -4.47 -33.18 -19.49
CA GLY A 61 -4.13 -33.48 -18.10
C GLY A 61 -3.31 -32.36 -17.48
N MET A 62 -2.97 -32.50 -16.20
CA MET A 62 -2.08 -31.56 -15.52
C MET A 62 -1.34 -32.21 -14.37
N LYS A 63 -0.13 -31.72 -14.07
CA LYS A 63 0.55 -32.07 -12.82
C LYS A 63 -0.04 -31.28 -11.64
N MET A 64 -0.10 -31.94 -10.49
CA MET A 64 -0.58 -31.34 -9.24
C MET A 64 0.24 -31.86 -8.06
N VAL A 65 0.70 -30.98 -7.19
CA VAL A 65 1.26 -31.33 -5.88
C VAL A 65 0.30 -30.90 -4.79
N ILE A 66 0.09 -31.78 -3.80
CA ILE A 66 -0.77 -31.50 -2.64
C ILE A 66 0.09 -31.64 -1.39
N LEU A 67 0.18 -30.60 -0.56
CA LEU A 67 0.96 -30.59 0.68
C LEU A 67 0.09 -30.21 1.87
N GLY A 68 0.31 -30.87 3.01
CA GLY A 68 -0.34 -30.48 4.27
C GLY A 68 0.40 -29.34 4.95
N VAL A 69 -0.32 -28.34 5.45
CA VAL A 69 0.25 -27.17 6.12
C VAL A 69 -0.45 -26.87 7.44
N ASN A 70 0.27 -26.26 8.38
CA ASN A 70 -0.27 -25.89 9.70
C ASN A 70 -0.68 -24.40 9.78
N HIS A 71 -0.14 -23.57 8.89
CA HIS A 71 -0.37 -22.13 8.84
C HIS A 71 -0.71 -21.69 7.42
N SER A 72 -1.48 -20.62 7.31
CA SER A 72 -1.86 -20.01 6.03
C SER A 72 -1.30 -18.59 5.98
N SER A 73 -0.26 -18.39 5.19
CA SER A 73 0.28 -17.09 4.80
C SER A 73 1.04 -17.21 3.49
N LEU A 74 1.13 -16.14 2.69
CA LEU A 74 1.95 -16.14 1.47
C LEU A 74 3.40 -16.61 1.71
N GLN A 75 4.00 -16.26 2.86
CA GLN A 75 5.34 -16.77 3.22
C GLN A 75 5.37 -18.29 3.35
N THR A 76 4.29 -18.91 3.85
CA THR A 76 4.19 -20.37 3.95
C THR A 76 4.08 -21.03 2.58
N LEU A 77 3.38 -20.42 1.61
CA LEU A 77 3.41 -20.88 0.22
C LEU A 77 4.84 -20.80 -0.32
N ALA A 78 5.52 -19.67 -0.08
CA ALA A 78 6.87 -19.49 -0.57
C ALA A 78 7.89 -20.48 0.02
N ASP A 79 7.77 -20.77 1.32
CA ASP A 79 8.62 -21.76 2.00
C ASP A 79 8.39 -23.20 1.49
N LEU A 80 7.29 -23.46 0.76
CA LEU A 80 6.94 -24.77 0.20
C LEU A 80 7.36 -24.94 -1.26
N GLU A 81 7.70 -23.87 -1.98
CA GLU A 81 8.06 -23.91 -3.40
C GLU A 81 9.20 -24.89 -3.70
N ASP A 82 10.29 -24.84 -2.91
CA ASP A 82 11.43 -25.75 -3.09
C ASP A 82 11.01 -27.23 -2.95
N MET A 83 10.08 -27.51 -2.03
CA MET A 83 9.54 -28.85 -1.85
C MET A 83 8.62 -29.25 -3.00
N ALA A 84 7.76 -28.32 -3.44
CA ALA A 84 6.86 -28.53 -4.56
C ALA A 84 7.64 -28.79 -5.86
N GLU A 85 8.70 -28.02 -6.13
CA GLU A 85 9.59 -28.17 -7.29
C GLU A 85 10.27 -29.55 -7.31
N MET A 86 10.82 -29.98 -6.17
CA MET A 86 11.40 -31.32 -6.06
C MET A 86 10.38 -32.42 -6.35
N LEU A 87 9.12 -32.25 -5.92
CA LEU A 87 8.05 -33.21 -6.16
C LEU A 87 7.54 -33.16 -7.60
N PHE A 88 7.51 -31.98 -8.23
CA PHE A 88 7.13 -31.77 -9.62
C PHE A 88 8.07 -32.46 -10.61
N HIS A 89 9.38 -32.48 -10.31
CA HIS A 89 10.39 -33.22 -11.10
C HIS A 89 10.59 -34.67 -10.66
N GLY A 90 10.00 -35.04 -9.53
CA GLY A 90 10.10 -36.36 -8.96
C GLY A 90 9.23 -37.39 -9.69
N ASN A 91 8.92 -38.47 -8.99
CA ASN A 91 8.04 -39.50 -9.50
C ASN A 91 6.58 -39.09 -9.30
N LEU A 92 5.84 -38.92 -10.39
CA LEU A 92 4.44 -38.51 -10.38
C LEU A 92 3.52 -39.73 -10.33
N MET A 93 2.56 -39.72 -9.41
CA MET A 93 1.52 -40.73 -9.34
C MET A 93 0.44 -40.43 -10.38
N THR A 94 0.05 -41.41 -11.20
CA THR A 94 -1.02 -41.17 -12.18
C THR A 94 -2.40 -41.23 -11.52
N GLY A 95 -3.17 -40.15 -11.63
CA GLY A 95 -4.57 -40.08 -11.22
C GLY A 95 -5.49 -40.09 -12.43
N ALA A 96 -6.44 -41.01 -12.50
CA ALA A 96 -7.53 -40.97 -13.47
C ALA A 96 -8.78 -40.34 -12.83
N SER A 97 -9.74 -39.88 -13.64
CA SER A 97 -11.04 -39.43 -13.11
C SER A 97 -11.66 -40.50 -12.19
N GLY A 98 -12.14 -40.07 -11.02
CA GLY A 98 -12.64 -40.88 -9.93
C GLY A 98 -11.58 -41.38 -8.93
N SER A 99 -10.30 -41.08 -9.15
CA SER A 99 -9.23 -41.48 -8.22
C SER A 99 -9.19 -40.65 -6.93
N VAL A 100 -8.58 -41.23 -5.90
CA VAL A 100 -8.35 -40.59 -4.61
C VAL A 100 -6.91 -40.07 -4.55
N LEU A 101 -6.76 -38.78 -4.29
CA LEU A 101 -5.52 -38.05 -4.11
C LEU A 101 -5.25 -37.87 -2.61
N LEU A 102 -3.99 -38.01 -2.22
CA LEU A 102 -3.52 -37.90 -0.85
C LEU A 102 -2.52 -36.74 -0.73
N PRO A 103 -2.55 -35.96 0.36
CA PRO A 103 -1.53 -34.97 0.64
C PRO A 103 -0.13 -35.59 0.83
N GLY A 104 0.91 -34.81 0.54
CA GLY A 104 2.31 -35.18 0.68
C GLY A 104 2.93 -35.79 -0.59
N THR A 105 2.27 -35.70 -1.75
CA THR A 105 2.78 -36.27 -3.00
C THR A 105 2.38 -35.46 -4.23
N ALA A 106 2.91 -35.86 -5.39
CA ALA A 106 2.67 -35.25 -6.69
C ALA A 106 1.96 -36.21 -7.62
N TYR A 107 1.05 -35.68 -8.42
CA TYR A 107 0.19 -36.41 -9.32
C TYR A 107 0.32 -35.89 -10.76
N LEU A 108 0.19 -36.80 -11.72
CA LEU A 108 -0.19 -36.48 -13.09
C LEU A 108 -1.67 -36.85 -13.24
N LEU A 109 -2.53 -35.84 -13.31
CA LEU A 109 -3.96 -36.00 -13.48
C LEU A 109 -4.27 -36.18 -14.96
N ASN A 110 -4.84 -37.31 -15.32
CA ASN A 110 -5.31 -37.58 -16.68
C ASN A 110 -6.81 -37.32 -16.76
N PHE A 111 -7.21 -36.36 -17.60
CA PHE A 111 -8.61 -36.02 -17.76
C PHE A 111 -9.31 -37.05 -18.64
N SER A 112 -10.55 -37.38 -18.28
CA SER A 112 -11.38 -38.31 -19.01
C SER A 112 -11.99 -37.63 -20.22
N GLN A 113 -11.40 -37.87 -21.38
CA GLN A 113 -11.83 -37.28 -22.66
C GLN A 113 -13.26 -37.66 -23.06
N ASP A 114 -13.77 -38.79 -22.55
CA ASP A 114 -15.12 -39.28 -22.79
C ASP A 114 -16.19 -38.59 -21.92
N LEU A 115 -15.78 -37.93 -20.83
CA LEU A 115 -16.66 -37.26 -19.88
C LEU A 115 -16.56 -35.74 -20.03
N TRP A 116 -17.67 -35.05 -19.78
CA TRP A 116 -17.69 -33.59 -19.73
C TRP A 116 -17.07 -33.02 -18.45
N LEU A 117 -16.91 -33.87 -17.43
CA LEU A 117 -16.34 -33.56 -16.12
C LEU A 117 -15.37 -34.68 -15.73
N SER A 118 -14.16 -34.30 -15.33
CA SER A 118 -13.20 -35.15 -14.64
C SER A 118 -13.14 -34.74 -13.18
N GLN A 119 -13.33 -35.70 -12.27
CA GLN A 119 -13.41 -35.42 -10.85
C GLN A 119 -12.36 -36.24 -10.10
N PHE A 120 -11.67 -35.63 -9.13
CA PHE A 120 -10.69 -36.30 -8.29
C PHE A 120 -11.03 -36.05 -6.83
N GLN A 121 -11.07 -37.12 -6.04
CA GLN A 121 -11.39 -37.04 -4.62
C GLN A 121 -10.10 -36.78 -3.84
N ILE A 122 -10.07 -35.81 -2.94
CA ILE A 122 -8.91 -35.52 -2.10
C ILE A 122 -9.25 -35.90 -0.66
N GLN A 123 -8.48 -36.83 -0.09
CA GLN A 123 -8.61 -37.20 1.31
C GLN A 123 -7.71 -36.31 2.17
N ALA A 124 -8.29 -35.27 2.73
CA ALA A 124 -7.63 -34.32 3.59
C ALA A 124 -7.65 -34.75 5.07
N PRO A 125 -6.66 -34.36 5.89
CA PRO A 125 -6.78 -34.46 7.34
C PRO A 125 -7.86 -33.50 7.86
N THR A 126 -8.78 -33.99 8.71
CA THR A 126 -9.85 -33.18 9.30
C THR A 126 -9.28 -31.98 10.07
N GLY A 127 -9.80 -30.78 9.81
CA GLY A 127 -9.35 -29.53 10.44
C GLY A 127 -7.95 -29.07 10.00
N GLY A 128 -7.41 -29.66 8.93
CA GLY A 128 -6.13 -29.30 8.34
C GLY A 128 -6.20 -28.11 7.38
N LYS A 129 -5.04 -27.77 6.84
CA LYS A 129 -4.90 -26.88 5.69
C LYS A 129 -4.08 -27.59 4.62
N LEU A 130 -4.42 -27.37 3.37
CA LEU A 130 -3.71 -27.96 2.23
C LEU A 130 -3.20 -26.85 1.32
N ALA A 131 -1.98 -27.01 0.82
CA ALA A 131 -1.43 -26.23 -0.27
C ALA A 131 -1.44 -27.08 -1.55
N PHE A 132 -1.84 -26.46 -2.66
CA PHE A 132 -1.87 -27.07 -3.98
C PHE A 132 -0.95 -26.29 -4.90
N PHE A 133 -0.21 -27.00 -5.76
CA PHE A 133 0.60 -26.43 -6.83
C PHE A 133 0.20 -27.13 -8.12
N THR A 134 -0.24 -26.39 -9.14
CA THR A 134 -0.80 -26.97 -10.38
C THR A 134 -0.11 -26.46 -11.62
N GLU A 135 0.14 -27.36 -12.57
CA GLU A 135 0.79 -27.04 -13.85
C GLU A 135 0.00 -26.01 -14.66
N HIS A 136 -1.31 -26.01 -14.51
CA HIS A 136 -2.24 -25.08 -15.14
C HIS A 136 -3.08 -24.34 -14.11
N LEU A 137 -3.65 -23.21 -14.51
CA LEU A 137 -4.58 -22.45 -13.67
C LEU A 137 -5.91 -23.20 -13.50
N PRO A 138 -6.34 -23.47 -12.26
CA PRO A 138 -7.59 -24.21 -12.02
C PRO A 138 -8.83 -23.58 -12.67
N LYS A 139 -8.86 -22.24 -12.74
CA LYS A 139 -9.94 -21.45 -13.35
C LYS A 139 -10.12 -21.72 -14.84
N GLU A 140 -9.11 -22.22 -15.55
CA GLU A 140 -9.23 -22.60 -16.97
C GLU A 140 -10.18 -23.79 -17.19
N PHE A 141 -10.41 -24.57 -16.14
CA PHE A 141 -11.26 -25.74 -16.14
C PHE A 141 -12.59 -25.52 -15.42
N GLU A 142 -12.92 -24.27 -15.09
CA GLU A 142 -14.20 -23.89 -14.51
C GLU A 142 -15.17 -23.41 -15.58
N ASN A 143 -16.34 -24.02 -15.63
CA ASN A 143 -17.43 -23.59 -16.50
C ASN A 143 -18.73 -23.46 -15.70
N LYS A 144 -19.19 -24.56 -15.08
CA LYS A 144 -20.41 -24.58 -14.27
C LYS A 144 -20.17 -24.97 -12.81
N LEU A 145 -19.21 -25.86 -12.54
CA LEU A 145 -18.77 -26.20 -11.19
C LEU A 145 -17.44 -25.54 -10.89
N HIS A 146 -17.26 -25.19 -9.62
CA HIS A 146 -16.00 -24.71 -9.10
C HIS A 146 -14.96 -25.85 -9.09
N TYR A 147 -13.69 -25.51 -9.36
CA TYR A 147 -12.57 -26.45 -9.39
C TYR A 147 -12.34 -27.15 -8.05
N LEU A 148 -12.71 -26.56 -6.91
CA LEU A 148 -12.59 -27.18 -5.60
C LEU A 148 -13.90 -27.06 -4.81
N MET A 149 -14.46 -28.20 -4.44
CA MET A 149 -15.70 -28.27 -3.67
C MET A 149 -15.53 -29.15 -2.43
N ALA A 150 -16.26 -28.82 -1.37
CA ALA A 150 -16.36 -29.65 -0.17
C ALA A 150 -17.34 -30.82 -0.37
N ALA A 151 -17.30 -31.77 0.57
CA ALA A 151 -18.14 -32.98 0.53
C ALA A 151 -19.66 -32.69 0.57
N ASP A 152 -20.07 -31.57 1.15
CA ASP A 152 -21.45 -31.09 1.21
C ASP A 152 -21.87 -30.27 -0.04
N GLY A 153 -20.94 -30.07 -0.98
CA GLY A 153 -21.18 -29.40 -2.26
C GLY A 153 -21.05 -27.87 -2.23
N HIS A 154 -20.48 -27.26 -1.19
CA HIS A 154 -20.11 -25.84 -1.24
C HIS A 154 -18.75 -25.63 -1.91
N ASP A 155 -18.60 -24.44 -2.51
CA ASP A 155 -17.38 -23.97 -3.15
C ASP A 155 -16.31 -23.62 -2.12
N VAL A 156 -15.08 -24.10 -2.32
CA VAL A 156 -13.97 -23.90 -1.39
C VAL A 156 -12.92 -23.01 -2.06
N GLU A 157 -12.90 -21.75 -1.65
CA GLU A 157 -11.98 -20.72 -2.17
C GLU A 157 -10.63 -20.72 -1.42
N PRO A 158 -9.53 -20.31 -2.09
CA PRO A 158 -8.22 -20.26 -1.48
C PRO A 158 -8.16 -19.12 -0.45
N MET A 159 -7.51 -19.39 0.69
CA MET A 159 -7.19 -18.37 1.69
C MET A 159 -6.07 -17.45 1.22
N GLU A 160 -5.13 -18.00 0.45
CA GLU A 160 -3.98 -17.32 -0.15
C GLU A 160 -3.69 -18.03 -1.48
N GLU A 161 -3.38 -17.29 -2.54
CA GLU A 161 -3.01 -17.83 -3.84
C GLU A 161 -1.89 -17.00 -4.50
N GLU A 162 -1.13 -17.63 -5.40
CA GLU A 162 -0.14 -17.03 -6.30
C GLU A 162 -0.25 -17.68 -7.69
N SER A 163 0.05 -16.93 -8.75
CA SER A 163 -0.02 -17.45 -10.11
C SER A 163 1.09 -16.93 -11.03
N SER A 164 1.39 -17.67 -12.09
CA SER A 164 2.30 -17.25 -13.16
C SER A 164 1.70 -16.12 -14.00
N MET A 165 0.37 -15.95 -13.99
CA MET A 165 -0.29 -14.77 -14.57
C MET A 165 0.11 -13.49 -13.84
N ASP A 166 0.40 -13.56 -12.54
CA ASP A 166 0.98 -12.43 -11.79
C ASP A 166 2.38 -12.05 -12.31
N CYS A 167 3.01 -12.90 -13.14
CA CYS A 167 4.27 -12.63 -13.83
C CYS A 167 4.10 -12.27 -15.32
N ALA A 168 2.95 -12.57 -15.94
CA ALA A 168 2.67 -12.27 -17.35
C ALA A 168 2.40 -10.77 -17.60
N ASP A 169 2.16 -9.99 -16.55
CA ASP A 169 2.03 -8.53 -16.60
C ASP A 169 3.36 -7.78 -16.84
N ILE A 170 4.48 -8.49 -17.05
CA ILE A 170 5.76 -7.85 -17.41
C ILE A 170 5.83 -7.46 -18.90
N VAL A 171 4.89 -7.87 -19.76
CA VAL A 171 5.00 -7.58 -21.20
C VAL A 171 3.91 -6.68 -21.82
N ASP A 172 2.65 -6.60 -21.36
CA ASP A 172 1.69 -5.76 -22.12
C ASP A 172 0.45 -5.14 -21.45
N ALA A 173 0.32 -5.09 -20.13
CA ALA A 173 -0.73 -4.27 -19.54
C ALA A 173 -0.31 -3.73 -18.19
N GLY A 174 -0.38 -2.40 -18.03
CA GLY A 174 -0.33 -1.82 -16.70
C GLY A 174 -1.47 -2.38 -15.82
N ILE A 175 -1.20 -2.40 -14.51
CA ILE A 175 -2.07 -2.70 -13.35
C ILE A 175 -1.87 -4.14 -12.80
N GLU A 176 -0.84 -4.43 -11.98
CA GLU A 176 -0.79 -4.41 -10.48
C GLU A 176 -1.56 -5.55 -9.77
N HIS A 177 -0.99 -6.40 -8.88
CA HIS A 177 -0.22 -6.08 -7.67
C HIS A 177 0.58 -7.30 -7.09
N VAL A 178 1.90 -7.34 -7.25
CA VAL A 178 2.74 -7.66 -6.07
C VAL A 178 2.72 -6.39 -5.23
N LYS A 179 2.53 -6.52 -3.91
CA LYS A 179 2.71 -5.42 -2.96
C LYS A 179 4.20 -5.05 -2.85
N GLU A 180 4.88 -4.87 -3.99
CA GLU A 180 6.08 -4.07 -4.06
C GLU A 180 5.67 -2.71 -3.54
N LYS A 181 6.40 -2.28 -2.52
CA LYS A 181 6.08 -1.04 -1.85
C LYS A 181 6.14 0.06 -2.91
N LYS A 182 4.98 0.58 -3.29
CA LYS A 182 4.75 1.75 -4.16
C LYS A 182 5.47 3.03 -3.71
N TRP A 183 6.43 2.98 -2.81
CA TRP A 183 7.22 4.14 -2.41
C TRP A 183 7.76 4.85 -3.63
N ALA A 184 8.25 4.16 -4.67
CA ALA A 184 8.73 4.82 -5.89
C ALA A 184 7.61 5.58 -6.64
N GLU A 185 6.44 4.97 -6.82
CA GLU A 185 5.29 5.60 -7.47
C GLU A 185 4.75 6.78 -6.63
N VAL A 186 4.57 6.58 -5.33
CA VAL A 186 4.10 7.60 -4.38
C VAL A 186 5.09 8.76 -4.26
N ILE A 187 6.40 8.47 -4.19
CA ILE A 187 7.45 9.49 -4.17
C ILE A 187 7.50 10.22 -5.52
N GLY A 188 7.40 9.50 -6.64
CA GLY A 188 7.35 10.08 -7.99
C GLY A 188 6.14 10.99 -8.20
N ALA A 189 4.95 10.53 -7.82
CA ALA A 189 3.73 11.31 -7.84
C ALA A 189 3.81 12.52 -6.91
N SER A 190 4.45 12.38 -5.74
CA SER A 190 4.71 13.51 -4.84
C SER A 190 5.61 14.57 -5.49
N PHE A 191 6.64 14.19 -6.26
CA PHE A 191 7.43 15.16 -7.02
C PHE A 191 6.63 15.80 -8.15
N LEU A 192 5.81 15.03 -8.87
CA LEU A 192 4.98 15.54 -9.96
C LEU A 192 3.95 16.56 -9.47
N THR A 193 3.33 16.31 -8.31
CA THR A 193 2.35 17.23 -7.69
C THR A 193 2.97 18.55 -7.21
N ILE A 194 4.29 18.59 -7.00
CA ILE A 194 5.01 19.82 -6.64
C ILE A 194 5.27 20.71 -7.87
N ILE A 195 5.34 20.15 -9.09
CA ILE A 195 5.67 20.91 -10.31
C ILE A 195 4.72 22.10 -10.57
N PRO A 196 3.38 21.95 -10.50
CA PRO A 196 2.47 23.09 -10.66
C PRO A 196 2.69 24.19 -9.62
N SER A 197 3.04 23.81 -8.38
CA SER A 197 3.33 24.76 -7.30
C SER A 197 4.63 25.53 -7.57
N ILE A 198 5.70 24.83 -8.01
CA ILE A 198 6.97 25.46 -8.40
C ILE A 198 6.76 26.39 -9.59
N PHE A 199 6.02 25.95 -10.61
CA PHE A 199 5.70 26.77 -11.78
C PHE A 199 4.90 28.02 -11.39
N GLY A 200 3.89 27.87 -10.52
CA GLY A 200 3.12 28.99 -9.98
C GLY A 200 4.00 30.01 -9.25
N ILE A 201 4.94 29.55 -8.41
CA ILE A 201 5.89 30.42 -7.70
C ILE A 201 6.84 31.10 -8.70
N ALA A 202 7.37 30.38 -9.68
CA ALA A 202 8.27 30.93 -10.70
C ALA A 202 7.58 32.02 -11.55
N VAL A 203 6.34 31.78 -11.98
CA VAL A 203 5.55 32.76 -12.74
C VAL A 203 5.21 33.97 -11.87
N LEU A 204 4.79 33.77 -10.61
CA LEU A 204 4.50 34.86 -9.70
C LEU A 204 5.74 35.73 -9.46
N THR A 205 6.88 35.10 -9.13
CA THR A 205 8.15 35.81 -8.84
C THR A 205 8.74 36.50 -10.07
N ALA A 206 8.68 35.90 -11.26
CA ALA A 206 9.13 36.53 -12.51
C ALA A 206 8.19 37.66 -12.98
N SER A 207 6.89 37.57 -12.68
CA SER A 207 5.87 38.55 -13.07
C SER A 207 5.70 39.71 -12.08
N PHE A 208 6.47 39.75 -10.99
CA PHE A 208 6.52 40.86 -10.01
C PHE A 208 7.20 42.12 -10.59
N SER A 209 6.74 42.57 -11.76
CA SER A 209 6.84 43.97 -12.14
C SER A 209 5.83 44.79 -11.32
N LYS A 210 6.16 46.04 -11.00
CA LYS A 210 5.39 46.95 -10.11
C LYS A 210 3.90 47.14 -10.47
N LYS A 211 3.44 46.63 -11.63
CA LYS A 211 2.11 46.80 -12.20
C LYS A 211 1.07 45.76 -11.72
N LEU A 212 1.51 44.65 -11.10
CA LEU A 212 0.63 43.56 -10.63
C LEU A 212 0.28 43.64 -9.13
N SER A 213 0.70 44.68 -8.40
CA SER A 213 0.46 44.77 -6.94
C SER A 213 -0.99 45.16 -6.58
N SER A 214 -1.74 45.77 -7.50
CA SER A 214 -3.15 46.14 -7.28
C SER A 214 -4.12 44.99 -7.57
N TRP A 215 -3.88 44.21 -8.62
CA TRP A 215 -4.65 43.00 -8.96
C TRP A 215 -4.25 41.78 -8.09
N GLY A 216 -3.01 41.76 -7.59
CA GLY A 216 -2.46 40.63 -6.86
C GLY A 216 -3.22 40.25 -5.58
N LYS A 217 -3.87 41.19 -4.88
CA LYS A 217 -4.61 40.86 -3.64
C LYS A 217 -5.91 40.11 -3.89
N GLN A 218 -6.70 40.54 -4.88
CA GLN A 218 -7.95 39.87 -5.24
C GLN A 218 -7.67 38.53 -5.93
N ALA A 219 -6.73 38.52 -6.89
CA ALA A 219 -6.31 37.29 -7.57
C ALA A 219 -5.78 36.24 -6.57
N LEU A 220 -5.02 36.67 -5.54
CA LEU A 220 -4.54 35.77 -4.49
C LEU A 220 -5.67 35.22 -3.61
N GLN A 221 -6.73 35.99 -3.34
CA GLN A 221 -7.90 35.50 -2.60
C GLN A 221 -8.66 34.44 -3.40
N PHE A 222 -8.82 34.63 -4.71
CA PHE A 222 -9.40 33.61 -5.59
C PHE A 222 -8.53 32.36 -5.69
N ALA A 223 -7.20 32.51 -5.79
CA ALA A 223 -6.29 31.37 -5.80
C ALA A 223 -6.34 30.56 -4.50
N LYS A 224 -6.41 31.23 -3.33
CA LYS A 224 -6.51 30.56 -2.02
C LYS A 224 -7.83 29.81 -1.84
N SER A 225 -8.95 30.41 -2.25
CA SER A 225 -10.27 29.76 -2.18
C SER A 225 -10.36 28.58 -3.16
N GLY A 226 -9.81 28.72 -4.37
CA GLY A 226 -9.68 27.63 -5.33
C GLY A 226 -8.86 26.46 -4.80
N ALA A 227 -7.69 26.72 -4.20
CA ALA A 227 -6.85 25.69 -3.61
C ALA A 227 -7.55 24.93 -2.47
N CYS A 228 -8.26 25.64 -1.60
CA CYS A 228 -9.05 25.01 -0.53
C CYS A 228 -10.18 24.12 -1.10
N GLY A 229 -10.86 24.58 -2.16
CA GLY A 229 -11.89 23.79 -2.84
C GLY A 229 -11.36 22.51 -3.48
N VAL A 230 -10.17 22.55 -4.10
CA VAL A 230 -9.53 21.37 -4.70
C VAL A 230 -9.15 20.33 -3.63
N VAL A 231 -8.55 20.76 -2.52
CA VAL A 231 -8.19 19.84 -1.42
C VAL A 231 -9.44 19.21 -0.81
N PHE A 232 -10.51 19.99 -0.64
CA PHE A 232 -11.79 19.49 -0.13
C PHE A 232 -12.44 18.48 -1.09
N ALA A 233 -12.46 18.77 -2.40
CA ALA A 233 -12.98 17.86 -3.41
C ALA A 233 -12.17 16.55 -3.47
N ALA A 234 -10.84 16.62 -3.41
CA ALA A 234 -9.99 15.43 -3.37
C ALA A 234 -10.27 14.57 -2.12
N ALA A 235 -10.48 15.19 -0.96
CA ALA A 235 -10.82 14.48 0.27
C ALA A 235 -12.17 13.74 0.17
N ILE A 236 -13.20 14.36 -0.43
CA ILE A 236 -14.54 13.75 -0.52
C ILE A 236 -14.66 12.74 -1.66
N PHE A 237 -14.10 13.03 -2.84
CA PHE A 237 -14.35 12.19 -4.01
C PHE A 237 -13.30 11.12 -4.25
N LEU A 238 -12.06 11.33 -3.80
CA LEU A 238 -10.98 10.36 -4.01
C LEU A 238 -10.71 9.57 -2.73
N LEU A 239 -10.43 10.28 -1.62
CA LEU A 239 -10.00 9.60 -0.39
C LEU A 239 -11.15 8.94 0.37
N MET A 240 -12.33 9.55 0.43
CA MET A 240 -13.44 9.04 1.25
C MET A 240 -14.00 7.69 0.76
N PRO A 241 -14.34 7.48 -0.52
CA PRO A 241 -14.93 6.22 -0.98
C PRO A 241 -13.96 5.06 -0.83
N GLU A 242 -12.71 5.23 -1.27
CA GLU A 242 -11.66 4.21 -1.17
C GLU A 242 -11.35 3.86 0.29
N SER A 243 -11.28 4.85 1.18
CA SER A 243 -11.00 4.60 2.60
C SER A 243 -12.08 3.78 3.30
N ILE A 244 -13.34 3.94 2.91
CA ILE A 244 -14.46 3.19 3.52
C ILE A 244 -14.42 1.73 3.06
N GLU A 245 -14.12 1.48 1.79
CA GLU A 245 -13.99 0.12 1.25
C GLU A 245 -12.75 -0.59 1.80
N LEU A 246 -11.60 0.10 1.87
CA LEU A 246 -10.37 -0.45 2.43
C LEU A 246 -10.50 -0.83 3.91
N VAL A 247 -11.23 -0.05 4.70
CA VAL A 247 -11.43 -0.34 6.13
C VAL A 247 -12.44 -1.48 6.35
N LYS A 248 -13.31 -1.75 5.36
CA LYS A 248 -14.23 -2.89 5.35
C LYS A 248 -13.55 -4.19 4.91
N ALA A 249 -12.54 -4.12 4.03
CA ALA A 249 -11.77 -5.29 3.60
C ALA A 249 -11.12 -5.99 4.80
N GLY A 250 -11.55 -7.23 5.08
CA GLY A 250 -11.03 -8.06 6.17
C GLY A 250 -11.70 -7.87 7.55
N LYS A 251 -12.88 -7.23 7.64
CA LYS A 251 -13.65 -7.13 8.90
C LYS A 251 -15.07 -7.65 8.76
N GLU A 252 -15.51 -8.45 9.72
CA GLU A 252 -16.85 -9.08 9.72
C GLU A 252 -18.00 -8.13 10.12
N SER A 253 -17.71 -6.93 10.66
CA SER A 253 -18.74 -5.99 11.12
C SER A 253 -18.61 -4.58 10.55
N GLU A 254 -19.68 -4.11 9.90
CA GLU A 254 -19.76 -2.78 9.30
C GLU A 254 -19.62 -1.65 10.33
N SER A 255 -20.13 -1.86 11.54
CA SER A 255 -20.08 -0.87 12.63
C SER A 255 -18.65 -0.63 13.12
N LEU A 256 -17.81 -1.67 13.16
CA LEU A 256 -16.40 -1.55 13.52
C LEU A 256 -15.60 -0.84 12.43
N ALA A 257 -15.90 -1.13 11.15
CA ALA A 257 -15.27 -0.44 10.04
C ALA A 257 -15.59 1.07 10.05
N ALA A 258 -16.85 1.43 10.22
CA ALA A 258 -17.29 2.83 10.34
C ALA A 258 -16.66 3.53 11.57
N GLY A 259 -16.55 2.84 12.71
CA GLY A 259 -15.93 3.36 13.92
C GLY A 259 -14.43 3.65 13.76
N VAL A 260 -13.69 2.73 13.13
CA VAL A 260 -12.24 2.91 12.88
C VAL A 260 -11.99 4.03 11.88
N TRP A 261 -12.78 4.11 10.82
CA TRP A 261 -12.72 5.22 9.87
C TRP A 261 -13.00 6.57 10.55
N GLY A 262 -14.08 6.67 11.34
CA GLY A 262 -14.42 7.89 12.07
C GLY A 262 -13.35 8.30 13.08
N ALA A 263 -12.74 7.34 13.76
CA ALA A 263 -11.62 7.59 14.68
C ALA A 263 -10.38 8.14 13.94
N ALA A 264 -10.09 7.66 12.73
CA ALA A 264 -8.98 8.16 11.91
C ALA A 264 -9.19 9.62 11.48
N VAL A 265 -10.41 9.99 11.08
CA VAL A 265 -10.78 11.38 10.73
C VAL A 265 -10.61 12.31 11.93
N ILE A 266 -11.14 11.91 13.09
CA ILE A 266 -11.02 12.68 14.34
C ILE A 266 -9.54 12.80 14.76
N GLY A 267 -8.77 11.72 14.63
CA GLY A 267 -7.33 11.68 14.90
C GLY A 267 -6.55 12.66 14.02
N GLY A 268 -6.87 12.73 12.73
CA GLY A 268 -6.27 13.70 11.80
C GLY A 268 -6.57 15.16 12.19
N TRP A 269 -7.80 15.45 12.62
CA TRP A 269 -8.15 16.79 13.12
C TRP A 269 -7.36 17.17 14.37
N PHE A 270 -7.27 16.27 15.37
CA PHE A 270 -6.48 16.50 16.57
C PHE A 270 -4.99 16.71 16.26
N LEU A 271 -4.42 15.92 15.35
CA LEU A 271 -3.04 16.09 14.90
C LEU A 271 -2.83 17.49 14.30
N GLY A 272 -3.78 17.97 13.49
CA GLY A 272 -3.75 19.33 12.95
C GLY A 272 -3.74 20.41 14.04
N VAL A 273 -4.60 20.28 15.05
CA VAL A 273 -4.65 21.21 16.20
C VAL A 273 -3.33 21.17 16.99
N LEU A 274 -2.76 19.99 17.20
CA LEU A 274 -1.48 19.83 17.90
C LEU A 274 -0.32 20.50 17.14
N ILE A 275 -0.28 20.35 15.81
CA ILE A 275 0.73 20.99 14.97
C ILE A 275 0.57 22.52 15.02
N ASP A 276 -0.65 23.04 14.92
CA ASP A 276 -0.91 24.49 14.99
C ASP A 276 -0.49 25.07 16.35
N HIS A 277 -0.88 24.41 17.44
CA HIS A 277 -0.49 24.82 18.79
C HIS A 277 1.02 24.79 18.99
N SER A 278 1.69 23.76 18.47
CA SER A 278 3.16 23.63 18.53
C SER A 278 3.86 24.75 17.74
N CYS A 279 3.39 25.04 16.52
CA CYS A 279 3.90 26.14 15.71
C CYS A 279 3.69 27.51 16.38
N SER A 280 2.53 27.69 17.00
CA SER A 280 2.19 28.89 17.78
C SER A 280 3.16 29.08 18.95
N ILE A 281 3.43 28.05 19.75
CA ILE A 281 4.39 28.11 20.86
C ILE A 281 5.80 28.50 20.35
N VAL A 282 6.24 27.91 19.23
CA VAL A 282 7.57 28.20 18.65
C VAL A 282 7.65 29.65 18.16
N THR A 283 6.62 30.13 17.46
CA THR A 283 6.60 31.48 16.89
C THR A 283 6.42 32.57 17.94
N TYR A 284 5.48 32.42 18.87
CA TYR A 284 5.28 33.36 19.98
C TYR A 284 6.43 33.31 20.99
N GLY A 285 7.00 32.12 21.26
CA GLY A 285 8.17 31.96 22.11
C GLY A 285 9.44 32.61 21.53
N CYS A 286 9.62 32.54 20.20
CA CYS A 286 10.71 33.23 19.50
C CYS A 286 10.49 34.75 19.44
N GLY A 287 9.24 35.19 19.22
CA GLY A 287 8.85 36.59 19.24
C GLY A 287 9.12 37.26 20.59
N LEU A 288 8.74 36.61 21.69
CA LEU A 288 8.99 37.10 23.04
C LEU A 288 10.50 37.14 23.36
N ARG A 289 11.26 36.14 22.92
CA ARG A 289 12.73 36.10 23.09
C ARG A 289 13.41 37.24 22.32
N ASN A 290 12.96 37.56 21.10
CA ASN A 290 13.50 38.67 20.31
C ASN A 290 13.13 40.04 20.90
N GLN A 291 11.91 40.20 21.41
CA GLN A 291 11.47 41.40 22.13
C GLN A 291 12.29 41.63 23.41
N LEU A 292 12.50 40.58 24.22
CA LEU A 292 13.32 40.65 25.44
C LEU A 292 14.79 40.97 25.12
N ARG A 293 15.34 40.43 24.03
CA ARG A 293 16.72 40.70 23.59
C ARG A 293 16.89 42.14 23.09
N MET A 294 15.91 42.67 22.35
CA MET A 294 15.87 44.08 21.98
C MET A 294 15.75 45.00 23.20
N TRP A 295 14.93 44.62 24.18
CA TRP A 295 14.78 45.39 25.42
C TRP A 295 16.08 45.40 26.24
N SER A 296 16.79 44.28 26.31
CA SER A 296 18.12 44.17 26.93
C SER A 296 19.21 44.96 26.19
N GLN A 297 19.19 45.01 24.86
CA GLN A 297 20.12 45.84 24.08
C GLN A 297 19.83 47.34 24.23
N LYS A 298 18.55 47.72 24.33
CA LYS A 298 18.16 49.12 24.54
C LYS A 298 18.55 49.60 25.94
N SER A 299 18.39 48.77 26.97
CA SER A 299 18.79 49.10 28.33
C SER A 299 20.30 49.15 28.53
N THR A 300 21.09 48.42 27.74
CA THR A 300 22.57 48.47 27.79
C THR A 300 23.16 49.61 26.95
N ALA A 301 22.45 50.08 25.91
CA ALA A 301 22.85 51.26 25.14
C ALA A 301 22.63 52.58 25.91
N ASP A 302 21.60 52.67 26.74
CA ASP A 302 21.30 53.85 27.58
C ASP A 302 22.23 54.00 28.80
N VAL A 303 23.08 53.00 29.09
CA VAL A 303 23.98 52.99 30.27
C VAL A 303 25.43 53.30 29.91
N ARG A 304 25.74 53.84 28.72
CA ARG A 304 27.08 54.45 28.50
C ARG A 304 27.16 55.82 29.19
N PRO A 305 28.05 56.02 30.18
CA PRO A 305 28.25 57.32 30.78
C PRO A 305 29.12 58.15 29.83
N GLY A 306 28.53 59.16 29.19
CA GLY A 306 29.25 59.96 28.21
C GLY A 306 28.57 61.29 27.91
N ILE A 307 28.94 62.30 28.70
CA ILE A 307 28.95 63.73 28.36
C ILE A 307 27.60 64.45 28.53
N LEU A 308 27.41 64.96 29.75
CA LEU A 308 26.57 66.12 30.05
C LEU A 308 27.01 67.32 29.19
N LYS A 309 26.40 67.51 28.02
CA LYS A 309 26.35 68.85 27.42
C LYS A 309 25.14 69.58 27.99
N SER A 310 25.44 70.42 28.97
CA SER A 310 24.60 71.49 29.53
C SER A 310 23.87 72.26 28.41
N GLN A 311 22.62 71.89 28.12
CA GLN A 311 21.64 72.74 27.45
C GLN A 311 21.00 73.60 28.54
N ARG A 312 21.57 74.79 28.76
CA ARG A 312 21.02 75.81 29.65
C ARG A 312 19.93 76.55 28.88
N THR A 313 18.70 76.04 28.92
CA THR A 313 17.52 76.69 28.34
C THR A 313 17.09 77.88 29.19
N ALA A 314 16.94 79.04 28.54
CA ALA A 314 16.55 80.31 29.11
C ALA A 314 15.13 80.27 29.72
N ALA A 315 14.95 80.95 30.84
CA ALA A 315 13.68 81.11 31.52
C ALA A 315 12.70 82.01 30.73
N PRO A 316 11.40 81.71 30.71
CA PRO A 316 10.41 82.52 30.00
C PRO A 316 10.07 83.80 30.80
N LYS A 317 10.01 84.93 30.09
CA LYS A 317 9.54 86.22 30.61
C LYS A 317 8.01 86.23 30.72
N ILE A 318 7.51 86.60 31.89
CA ILE A 318 6.10 86.87 32.18
C ILE A 318 5.76 88.28 31.66
N PRO A 319 4.72 88.48 30.81
CA PRO A 319 4.23 89.81 30.46
C PRO A 319 3.32 90.37 31.57
N ARG A 320 3.40 91.70 31.75
CA ARG A 320 2.65 92.48 32.75
C ARG A 320 1.15 92.53 32.46
#